data_AF-A0A938T1P1-F1
#
_entry.id   AF-A0A938T1P1-F1
#
_cell.length_a   1.000
_cell.length_b   1.000
_cell.length_c   1.000
_cell.angle_alpha   90.00
_cell.angle_beta   90.00
_cell.angle_gamma   90.00
#
_symmetry.space_group_name_H-M   'P 1'
#
loop_
_entity.id
_entity.type
_entity.pdbx_description
1 polymer ?
#
loop_
_entity_poly.entity_id
_entity_poly.type
_entity_poly.pdbx_seq_one_letter_code
_entity_poly.pdbx_strand_id
1 'polypeptide(L)'
;MSFHINMVIGAFFSEVGITLLKYFLGFDSNIDRIRQNLIVDSNWSKKEFYRVKSHLKNYDYGVESQKGDLEDLRSFLIEKRNFLLRLLENPNLLEHESFTELLWAVFHLTEELACREDVRRLHDADYKHLSGDIRRAYILLISEWLEYMKHLRDKYPYLFSLAARLNPFDPDATPEIK
;
A
#
# COMPACT_ATOMS: atom_id res chain seq x y z
N MET A 1 -19.91 -1.47 -1.25
CA MET A 1 -19.06 -2.68 -1.27
C MET A 1 -19.82 -3.84 -0.67
N SER A 2 -19.80 -4.98 -1.37
CA SER A 2 -20.31 -6.24 -0.84
C SER A 2 -19.45 -6.74 0.33
N PHE A 3 -19.96 -7.71 1.09
CA PHE A 3 -19.18 -8.39 2.11
C PHE A 3 -17.96 -9.12 1.52
N HIS A 4 -18.12 -9.74 0.35
CA HIS A 4 -17.10 -10.55 -0.30
C HIS A 4 -15.88 -9.73 -0.71
N ILE A 5 -16.06 -8.56 -1.33
CA ILE A 5 -14.93 -7.73 -1.75
C ILE A 5 -14.13 -7.19 -0.56
N ASN A 6 -14.78 -6.93 0.58
CA ASN A 6 -14.08 -6.51 1.81
C ASN A 6 -13.19 -7.62 2.39
N MET A 7 -13.59 -8.88 2.27
CA MET A 7 -12.74 -10.01 2.66
C MET A 7 -11.51 -10.12 1.75
N VAL A 8 -11.69 -9.93 0.44
CA VAL A 8 -10.59 -9.94 -0.55
C VAL A 8 -9.60 -8.82 -0.27
N ILE A 9 -10.08 -7.60 -0.03
CA ILE A 9 -9.24 -6.45 0.35
C ILE A 9 -8.52 -6.72 1.68
N GLY A 10 -9.21 -7.30 2.66
CA GLY A 10 -8.60 -7.69 3.93
C GLY A 10 -7.48 -8.72 3.77
N ALA A 11 -7.68 -9.75 2.95
CA ALA A 11 -6.65 -10.73 2.62
C ALA A 11 -5.45 -10.08 1.92
N PHE A 12 -5.71 -9.17 0.97
CA PHE A 12 -4.65 -8.41 0.30
C PHE A 12 -3.81 -7.60 1.29
N PHE A 13 -4.44 -6.83 2.19
CA PHE A 13 -3.68 -6.02 3.16
C PHE A 13 -2.90 -6.88 4.16
N SER A 14 -3.47 -8.00 4.60
CA SER A 14 -2.79 -8.94 5.50
C SER A 14 -1.56 -9.59 4.87
N GLU A 15 -1.63 -9.97 3.59
CA GLU A 15 -0.56 -10.73 2.92
C GLU A 15 0.46 -9.86 2.20
N VAL A 16 0.02 -8.72 1.65
CA VAL A 16 0.82 -7.89 0.74
C VAL A 16 0.79 -6.42 1.14
N GLY A 17 -0.39 -5.84 1.28
CA GLY A 17 -0.56 -4.39 1.31
C GLY A 17 0.18 -3.67 2.44
N ILE A 18 0.18 -4.21 3.67
CA ILE A 18 0.88 -3.57 4.81
C ILE A 18 2.40 -3.65 4.64
N THR A 19 2.93 -4.79 4.24
CA THR A 19 4.38 -4.95 3.99
C THR A 19 4.82 -4.11 2.79
N LEU A 20 4.01 -4.04 1.74
CA LEU A 20 4.28 -3.24 0.56
C LEU A 20 4.30 -1.73 0.88
N LEU A 21 3.39 -1.26 1.74
CA LEU A 21 3.45 0.12 2.25
C LEU A 21 4.79 0.39 2.93
N LYS A 22 5.28 -0.51 3.79
CA LYS A 22 6.57 -0.36 4.48
C LYS A 22 7.74 -0.25 3.50
N TYR A 23 7.76 -1.05 2.44
CA TYR A 23 8.76 -0.90 1.38
C TYR A 23 8.66 0.47 0.71
N PHE A 24 7.46 0.91 0.34
CA PHE A 24 7.22 2.21 -0.29
C PHE A 24 7.67 3.41 0.56
N LEU A 25 7.60 3.31 1.88
CA LEU A 25 8.16 4.34 2.78
C LEU A 25 9.67 4.52 2.61
N GLY A 26 10.41 3.46 2.26
CA GLY A 26 11.85 3.55 2.00
C GLY A 26 12.19 4.32 0.72
N PHE A 27 11.25 4.46 -0.20
CA PHE A 27 11.43 5.20 -1.47
C PHE A 27 10.85 6.62 -1.43
N ASP A 28 10.02 6.96 -0.44
CA ASP A 28 9.39 8.28 -0.30
C ASP A 28 10.29 9.26 0.49
N SER A 29 10.97 10.13 -0.24
CA SER A 29 11.85 11.17 0.33
C SER A 29 11.14 12.23 1.16
N ASN A 30 9.83 12.35 1.03
CA ASN A 30 9.03 13.40 1.65
C ASN A 30 8.18 12.86 2.81
N ILE A 31 8.31 11.59 3.18
CA ILE A 31 7.40 10.89 4.11
C ILE A 31 7.22 11.62 5.44
N ASP A 32 8.27 12.25 5.98
CA ASP A 32 8.20 12.98 7.25
C ASP A 32 7.20 14.15 7.22
N ARG A 33 6.87 14.66 6.03
CA ARG A 33 5.87 15.73 5.84
C ARG A 33 4.43 15.26 6.02
N ILE A 34 4.16 13.97 5.82
CA ILE A 34 2.80 13.41 5.83
C ILE A 34 2.60 12.31 6.87
N ARG A 35 3.68 11.74 7.43
CA ARG A 35 3.64 10.60 8.36
C ARG A 35 2.67 10.83 9.52
N GLN A 36 2.75 11.99 10.17
CA GLN A 36 1.87 12.33 11.31
C GLN A 36 0.39 12.40 10.92
N ASN A 37 0.08 12.73 9.66
CA ASN A 37 -1.28 12.73 9.15
C ASN A 37 -1.81 11.32 8.83
N LEU A 38 -0.95 10.30 8.84
CA LEU A 38 -1.29 8.91 8.50
C LEU A 38 -1.31 7.98 9.72
N ILE A 39 -0.97 8.49 10.91
CA ILE A 39 -1.14 7.76 12.16
C ILE A 39 -2.65 7.76 12.51
N VAL A 40 -3.35 6.73 12.02
CA VAL A 40 -4.76 6.47 12.31
C VAL A 40 -4.90 6.03 13.76
N ASP A 41 -5.64 6.81 14.54
CA ASP A 41 -6.01 6.48 15.91
C ASP A 41 -7.50 6.12 16.05
N SER A 42 -7.89 5.59 17.21
CA SER A 42 -9.28 5.16 17.47
C SER A 42 -10.30 6.29 17.53
N ASN A 43 -9.86 7.54 17.70
CA ASN A 43 -10.70 8.73 17.78
C ASN A 43 -10.91 9.39 16.43
N TRP A 44 -10.27 8.92 15.36
CA TRP A 44 -10.50 9.45 14.02
C TRP A 44 -11.98 9.38 13.67
N SER A 45 -12.55 10.52 13.30
CA SER A 45 -13.91 10.61 12.78
C SER A 45 -13.93 10.33 11.28
N LYS A 46 -15.12 10.18 10.68
CA LYS A 46 -15.24 10.12 9.20
C LYS A 46 -14.62 11.36 8.54
N LYS A 47 -14.73 12.54 9.17
CA LYS A 47 -14.17 13.80 8.66
C LYS A 47 -12.64 13.77 8.61
N GLU A 48 -11.99 13.11 9.56
CA GLU A 48 -10.53 12.96 9.57
C GLU A 48 -10.04 12.14 8.37
N PHE A 49 -10.67 11.00 8.08
CA PHE A 49 -10.36 10.21 6.89
C PHE A 49 -10.51 11.04 5.60
N TYR A 50 -11.58 11.84 5.47
CA TYR A 50 -11.77 12.71 4.31
C TYR A 50 -10.71 13.83 4.23
N ARG A 51 -10.33 14.42 5.37
CA ARG A 51 -9.29 15.46 5.46
C ARG A 51 -7.96 14.93 4.96
N VAL A 52 -7.54 13.77 5.48
CA VAL A 52 -6.26 13.13 5.12
C VAL A 52 -6.28 12.69 3.66
N LYS A 53 -7.36 12.05 3.19
CA LYS A 53 -7.50 11.68 1.78
C LYS A 53 -7.41 12.88 0.84
N SER A 54 -7.98 14.03 1.23
CA SER A 54 -7.88 15.27 0.44
C SER A 54 -6.46 15.83 0.44
N HIS A 55 -5.75 15.75 1.56
CA HIS A 55 -4.37 16.19 1.67
C HIS A 55 -3.43 15.34 0.80
N LEU A 56 -3.63 14.02 0.79
CA LEU A 56 -2.86 13.06 -0.03
C LEU A 56 -2.99 13.27 -1.54
N LYS A 57 -4.09 13.89 -2.03
CA LYS A 57 -4.24 14.21 -3.45
C LYS A 57 -3.22 15.26 -3.93
N ASN A 58 -2.79 16.14 -3.04
CA ASN A 58 -1.85 17.22 -3.34
C ASN A 58 -0.45 16.95 -2.76
N TYR A 59 -0.27 15.80 -2.11
CA TYR A 59 1.02 15.42 -1.55
C TYR A 59 2.00 15.07 -2.67
N ASP A 60 3.20 15.63 -2.58
CA ASP A 60 4.31 15.24 -3.45
C ASP A 60 5.01 14.03 -2.84
N TYR A 61 4.69 12.85 -3.36
CA TYR A 61 5.21 11.56 -2.90
C TYR A 61 6.72 11.39 -3.09
N GLY A 62 7.42 12.30 -3.79
CA GLY A 62 8.88 12.36 -3.82
C GLY A 62 9.60 11.02 -4.04
N VAL A 63 9.00 10.11 -4.81
CA VAL A 63 9.45 8.72 -4.90
C VAL A 63 10.75 8.64 -5.69
N GLU A 64 11.76 8.06 -5.07
CA GLU A 64 13.08 7.80 -5.64
C GLU A 64 13.45 6.34 -5.44
N SER A 65 13.40 5.55 -6.52
CA SER A 65 13.67 4.10 -6.50
C SER A 65 15.08 3.75 -5.99
N GLN A 66 16.03 4.69 -6.06
CA GLN A 66 17.41 4.52 -5.61
C GLN A 66 17.60 4.65 -4.09
N LYS A 67 16.60 5.14 -3.34
CA LYS A 67 16.72 5.36 -1.88
C LYS A 67 16.33 4.15 -1.03
N GLY A 68 15.46 3.29 -1.54
CA GLY A 68 15.04 2.06 -0.87
C GLY A 68 15.73 0.82 -1.43
N ASP A 69 15.37 -0.34 -0.89
CA ASP A 69 15.90 -1.63 -1.34
C ASP A 69 15.01 -2.24 -2.43
N LEU A 70 15.41 -2.06 -3.69
CA LEU A 70 14.71 -2.65 -4.84
C LEU A 70 14.85 -4.17 -4.92
N GLU A 71 15.93 -4.75 -4.40
CA GLU A 71 16.13 -6.21 -4.47
C GLU A 71 15.22 -6.93 -3.48
N ASP A 72 15.10 -6.40 -2.26
CA ASP A 72 14.18 -6.94 -1.26
C ASP A 72 12.72 -6.76 -1.70
N LEU A 73 12.37 -5.59 -2.25
CA LEU A 73 11.03 -5.36 -2.84
C LEU A 73 10.75 -6.37 -3.97
N ARG A 74 11.71 -6.58 -4.87
CA ARG A 74 11.61 -7.54 -5.99
C ARG A 74 11.38 -8.95 -5.47
N SER A 75 12.20 -9.41 -4.53
CA SER A 75 12.09 -10.76 -3.95
C SER A 75 10.73 -10.96 -3.28
N PHE A 76 10.27 -9.99 -2.49
CA PHE A 76 8.96 -10.00 -1.86
C PHE A 76 7.81 -10.07 -2.88
N LEU A 77 7.83 -9.23 -3.92
CA LEU A 77 6.77 -9.21 -4.93
C LEU A 77 6.74 -10.48 -5.78
N ILE A 78 7.90 -11.05 -6.12
CA ILE A 78 7.99 -12.32 -6.82
C ILE A 78 7.39 -13.45 -5.97
N GLU A 79 7.70 -13.49 -4.66
CA GLU A 79 7.12 -14.46 -3.74
C GLU A 79 5.58 -14.36 -3.71
N LYS A 80 5.04 -13.14 -3.73
CA LYS A 80 3.60 -12.86 -3.67
C LYS A 80 2.90 -12.89 -5.04
N ARG A 81 3.61 -13.11 -6.15
CA ARG A 81 3.06 -13.11 -7.52
C ARG A 81 1.84 -14.03 -7.69
N ASN A 82 1.95 -15.28 -7.26
CA ASN A 82 0.84 -16.25 -7.40
C ASN A 82 -0.38 -15.86 -6.55
N PHE A 83 -0.16 -15.19 -5.41
CA PHE A 83 -1.25 -14.65 -4.62
C PHE A 83 -1.95 -13.49 -5.34
N LEU A 84 -1.19 -12.54 -5.89
CA LEU A 84 -1.72 -11.41 -6.67
C LEU A 84 -2.51 -11.89 -7.91
N LEU A 85 -2.02 -12.90 -8.63
CA LEU A 85 -2.73 -13.50 -9.77
C LEU A 85 -4.10 -14.07 -9.36
N ARG A 86 -4.15 -14.84 -8.27
CA ARG A 86 -5.43 -15.37 -7.75
C ARG A 86 -6.40 -14.29 -7.31
N LEU A 87 -5.90 -13.14 -6.85
CA LEU A 87 -6.75 -11.99 -6.56
C LEU A 87 -7.35 -11.43 -7.86
N LEU A 88 -6.55 -11.24 -8.91
CA LEU A 88 -7.02 -10.75 -10.22
C LEU A 88 -8.07 -11.68 -10.87
N GLU A 89 -8.00 -12.99 -10.60
CA GLU A 89 -8.99 -13.98 -11.05
C GLU A 89 -10.33 -13.90 -10.29
N ASN A 90 -10.41 -13.16 -9.19
CA ASN A 90 -11.61 -13.11 -8.37
C ASN A 90 -12.74 -12.34 -9.08
N PRO A 91 -13.92 -12.95 -9.32
CA PRO A 91 -15.00 -12.32 -10.08
C PRO A 91 -15.59 -11.09 -9.39
N ASN A 92 -15.38 -10.92 -8.08
CA ASN A 92 -15.90 -9.78 -7.33
C ASN A 92 -15.03 -8.51 -7.50
N LEU A 93 -13.88 -8.56 -8.18
CA LEU A 93 -13.04 -7.37 -8.40
C LEU A 93 -13.80 -6.25 -9.13
N LEU A 94 -14.69 -6.62 -10.06
CA LEU A 94 -15.49 -5.68 -10.85
C LEU A 94 -16.36 -4.77 -9.99
N GLU A 95 -16.62 -5.15 -8.74
CA GLU A 95 -17.37 -4.33 -7.79
C GLU A 95 -16.54 -3.17 -7.19
N HIS A 96 -15.22 -3.14 -7.40
CA HIS A 96 -14.32 -2.16 -6.81
C HIS A 96 -13.19 -1.75 -7.76
N GLU A 97 -13.47 -0.77 -8.61
CA GLU A 97 -12.57 -0.25 -9.64
C GLU A 97 -11.20 0.16 -9.07
N SER A 98 -11.17 0.96 -8.00
CA SER A 98 -9.89 1.45 -7.44
C SER A 98 -9.01 0.35 -6.83
N PHE A 99 -9.62 -0.74 -6.33
CA PHE A 99 -8.85 -1.89 -5.85
C PHE A 99 -8.33 -2.74 -7.01
N THR A 100 -9.11 -2.84 -8.09
CA THR A 100 -8.66 -3.47 -9.34
C THR A 100 -7.46 -2.71 -9.92
N GLU A 101 -7.55 -1.37 -10.00
CA GLU A 101 -6.42 -0.52 -10.43
C GLU A 101 -5.18 -0.70 -9.56
N LEU A 102 -5.36 -0.79 -8.24
CA LEU A 102 -4.25 -1.07 -7.31
C LEU A 102 -3.59 -2.42 -7.63
N LEU A 103 -4.37 -3.49 -7.77
CA LEU A 103 -3.82 -4.81 -8.07
C LEU A 103 -3.06 -4.82 -9.40
N TRP A 104 -3.58 -4.14 -10.43
CA TRP A 104 -2.88 -3.98 -11.70
C TRP A 104 -1.56 -3.23 -11.56
N ALA A 105 -1.54 -2.12 -10.81
CA ALA A 105 -0.31 -1.34 -10.61
C ALA A 105 0.76 -2.16 -9.88
N VAL A 106 0.38 -2.91 -8.84
CA VAL A 106 1.31 -3.78 -8.10
C VAL A 106 1.78 -4.96 -8.95
N PHE A 107 0.89 -5.56 -9.73
CA PHE A 107 1.24 -6.67 -10.60
C PHE A 107 2.19 -6.22 -11.73
N HIS A 108 1.92 -5.08 -12.36
CA HIS A 108 2.81 -4.49 -13.35
C HIS A 108 4.22 -4.24 -12.79
N LEU A 109 4.32 -3.63 -11.61
CA LEU A 109 5.61 -3.42 -10.93
C LEU A 109 6.32 -4.75 -10.63
N THR A 110 5.57 -5.79 -10.25
CA THR A 110 6.10 -7.14 -10.01
C THR A 110 6.73 -7.73 -11.27
N GLU A 111 6.01 -7.65 -12.40
CA GLU A 111 6.51 -8.18 -13.68
C GLU A 111 7.75 -7.43 -14.15
N GLU A 112 7.74 -6.10 -14.04
CA GLU A 112 8.87 -5.29 -14.45
C GLU A 112 10.14 -5.56 -13.64
N LEU A 113 10.02 -5.68 -12.31
CA LEU A 113 11.15 -6.03 -11.45
C LEU A 113 11.65 -7.46 -11.71
N ALA A 114 10.75 -8.40 -12.00
CA ALA A 114 11.13 -9.78 -12.24
C ALA A 114 11.86 -9.99 -13.58
N CYS A 115 11.57 -9.18 -14.59
CA CYS A 115 12.27 -9.21 -15.88
C CYS A 115 13.71 -8.67 -15.83
N ARG A 116 14.09 -8.00 -14.73
CA ARG A 116 15.43 -7.43 -14.55
C ARG A 116 16.32 -8.43 -13.81
N GLU A 117 17.50 -8.69 -14.38
CA GLU A 117 18.50 -9.61 -13.79
C GLU A 117 19.15 -9.01 -12.53
N ASP A 118 19.49 -7.72 -12.57
CA ASP A 118 20.09 -6.97 -11.45
C ASP A 118 19.44 -5.59 -11.32
N VAL A 119 18.62 -5.40 -10.29
CA VAL A 119 17.94 -4.11 -10.02
C VAL A 119 18.83 -3.11 -9.26
N ARG A 120 20.03 -3.53 -8.84
CA ARG A 120 21.01 -2.67 -8.15
C ARG A 120 21.92 -1.93 -9.12
N ARG A 121 21.88 -2.29 -10.41
CA ARG A 121 22.74 -1.72 -11.46
C ARG A 121 21.94 -1.40 -12.72
N LEU A 122 21.06 -0.41 -12.60
CA LEU A 122 20.23 0.05 -13.70
C LEU A 122 20.76 1.37 -14.27
N HIS A 123 20.37 1.69 -15.50
CA HIS A 123 20.60 3.02 -16.06
C HIS A 123 19.66 4.05 -15.41
N ASP A 124 20.02 5.33 -15.44
CA ASP A 124 19.22 6.40 -14.81
C ASP A 124 17.78 6.47 -15.34
N ALA A 125 17.59 6.20 -16.64
CA ALA A 125 16.27 6.15 -17.25
C ALA A 125 15.39 5.04 -16.65
N ASP A 126 15.99 3.89 -16.36
CA ASP A 126 15.34 2.73 -15.75
C ASP A 126 14.99 2.99 -14.28
N TYR A 127 15.86 3.65 -13.51
CA TYR A 127 15.53 4.07 -12.14
C TYR A 127 14.38 5.07 -12.12
N LYS A 128 14.37 6.01 -13.06
CA LYS A 128 13.30 7.01 -13.18
C LYS A 128 11.96 6.37 -13.54
N HIS A 129 11.97 5.38 -14.43
CA HIS A 129 10.78 4.62 -14.80
C HIS A 129 10.23 3.84 -13.58
N LEU A 130 11.08 3.07 -12.88
CA LEU A 130 10.66 2.35 -11.67
C LEU A 130 10.14 3.29 -10.57
N SER A 131 10.74 4.48 -10.42
CA SER A 131 10.23 5.49 -9.48
C SER A 131 8.79 5.91 -9.83
N GLY A 132 8.48 6.03 -11.12
CA GLY A 132 7.14 6.28 -11.62
C GLY A 132 6.17 5.14 -11.31
N ASP A 133 6.58 3.89 -11.47
CA ASP A 133 5.74 2.71 -11.21
C ASP A 133 5.45 2.53 -9.73
N ILE A 134 6.49 2.63 -8.89
CA ILE A 134 6.37 2.63 -7.43
C ILE A 134 5.43 3.75 -6.99
N ARG A 135 5.59 4.97 -7.53
CA ARG A 135 4.71 6.10 -7.21
C ARG A 135 3.25 5.81 -7.55
N ARG A 136 2.96 5.25 -8.73
CA ARG A 136 1.58 4.90 -9.14
C ARG A 136 0.96 3.89 -8.17
N ALA A 137 1.69 2.80 -7.88
CA ALA A 137 1.22 1.79 -6.94
C ALA A 137 1.04 2.35 -5.52
N TYR A 138 1.97 3.19 -5.05
CA TYR A 138 1.95 3.75 -3.70
C TYR A 138 0.76 4.68 -3.46
N ILE A 139 0.45 5.57 -4.40
CA ILE A 139 -0.69 6.49 -4.31
C ILE A 139 -2.01 5.71 -4.18
N LEU A 140 -2.19 4.68 -5.00
CA LEU A 140 -3.36 3.81 -4.96
C LEU A 140 -3.41 3.03 -3.64
N LEU A 141 -2.27 2.51 -3.19
CA LEU A 141 -2.16 1.68 -2.00
C LEU A 141 -2.52 2.44 -0.71
N ILE A 142 -2.01 3.67 -0.53
CA ILE A 142 -2.39 4.49 0.63
C ILE A 142 -3.88 4.83 0.59
N SER A 143 -4.39 5.18 -0.60
CA SER A 143 -5.80 5.56 -0.77
C SER A 143 -6.73 4.41 -0.41
N GLU A 144 -6.43 3.19 -0.89
CA GLU A 144 -7.18 1.98 -0.56
C GLU A 144 -7.02 1.58 0.91
N TRP A 145 -5.82 1.74 1.47
CA TRP A 145 -5.57 1.46 2.89
C TRP A 145 -6.41 2.36 3.79
N LEU A 146 -6.54 3.65 3.48
CA LEU A 146 -7.39 4.57 4.24
C LEU A 146 -8.87 4.20 4.17
N GLU A 147 -9.39 3.80 3.01
CA GLU A 147 -10.77 3.32 2.90
C GLU A 147 -10.97 1.99 3.63
N TYR A 148 -9.99 1.08 3.56
CA TYR A 148 -9.99 -0.17 4.32
C TYR A 148 -10.00 0.08 5.84
N MET A 149 -9.13 0.94 6.34
CA MET A 149 -9.08 1.33 7.77
C MET A 149 -10.40 1.95 8.23
N LYS A 150 -10.99 2.83 7.43
CA LYS A 150 -12.31 3.42 7.69
C LYS A 150 -13.41 2.36 7.71
N HIS A 151 -13.38 1.41 6.78
CA HIS A 151 -14.33 0.30 6.74
C HIS A 151 -14.21 -0.60 7.98
N LEU A 152 -13.00 -0.98 8.37
CA LEU A 152 -12.75 -1.76 9.58
C LEU A 152 -13.27 -1.02 10.81
N ARG A 153 -12.99 0.28 10.95
CA ARG A 153 -13.49 1.07 12.09
C ARG A 153 -15.01 1.03 12.18
N ASP A 154 -15.69 1.21 11.04
CA ASP A 154 -17.15 1.35 11.00
C ASP A 154 -17.89 0.00 11.12
N LYS A 155 -17.27 -1.12 10.71
CA LYS A 155 -17.94 -2.42 10.59
C LYS A 155 -17.32 -3.54 11.45
N TYR A 156 -16.03 -3.48 11.72
CA TYR A 156 -15.28 -4.51 12.43
C TYR A 156 -14.31 -3.89 13.45
N PRO A 157 -14.80 -3.23 14.53
CA PRO A 157 -13.95 -2.52 15.49
C PRO A 157 -12.82 -3.37 16.11
N TYR A 158 -13.04 -4.67 16.27
CA TYR A 158 -12.03 -5.59 16.78
C TYR A 158 -10.84 -5.78 15.81
N LEU A 159 -11.10 -5.86 14.49
CA LEU A 159 -10.04 -5.89 13.47
C LEU A 159 -9.35 -4.54 13.36
N PHE A 160 -10.12 -3.45 13.43
CA PHE A 160 -9.57 -2.09 13.40
C PHE A 160 -8.57 -1.85 14.53
N SER A 161 -8.88 -2.32 15.75
CA SER A 161 -7.98 -2.17 16.90
C SER A 161 -6.58 -2.73 16.63
N LEU A 162 -6.48 -3.92 16.04
CA LEU A 162 -5.19 -4.49 15.66
C LEU A 162 -4.53 -3.73 14.50
N ALA A 163 -5.30 -3.41 13.46
CA ALA A 163 -4.79 -2.72 12.28
C ALA A 163 -4.26 -1.30 12.60
N ALA A 164 -4.89 -0.59 13.54
CA ALA A 164 -4.44 0.72 14.00
C ALA A 164 -3.14 0.63 14.82
N ARG A 165 -2.97 -0.41 15.64
CA ARG A 165 -1.71 -0.65 16.37
C ARG A 165 -0.55 -1.08 15.47
N LEU A 166 -0.85 -1.75 14.36
CA LEU A 166 0.09 -2.19 13.34
C LEU A 166 0.19 -1.20 12.15
N ASN A 167 -0.16 0.06 12.38
CA ASN A 167 -0.14 1.08 11.34
C ASN A 167 1.29 1.19 10.74
N PRO A 168 1.47 1.02 9.41
CA PRO A 168 2.79 1.02 8.80
C PRO A 168 3.51 2.37 8.88
N PHE A 169 2.79 3.47 9.15
CA PHE A 169 3.34 4.81 9.29
C PHE A 169 3.80 5.14 10.72
N ASP A 170 3.46 4.31 11.70
CA ASP A 170 3.90 4.45 13.08
C ASP A 170 5.21 3.65 13.30
N PRO A 171 6.35 4.30 13.56
CA PRO A 171 7.62 3.60 13.81
C PRO A 171 7.61 2.78 15.10
N ASP A 172 6.70 3.09 16.04
CA ASP A 172 6.56 2.42 17.34
C ASP A 172 5.43 1.38 17.34
N ALA A 173 4.88 1.06 16.16
CA ALA A 173 3.79 0.10 15.97
C ALA A 173 4.10 -1.26 16.59
N THR A 174 3.18 -1.77 17.43
CA THR A 174 3.32 -3.06 18.11
C THR A 174 2.01 -3.82 18.14
N PRO A 175 2.00 -5.16 17.94
CA PRO A 175 0.76 -5.94 18.04
C PRO A 175 0.20 -5.99 19.47
N GLU A 176 1.06 -5.84 20.48
CA GLU A 176 0.74 -6.01 21.90
C GLU A 176 -0.08 -4.85 22.47
N ILE A 177 -0.93 -5.16 23.45
CA ILE A 177 -1.69 -4.16 24.22
C ILE A 177 -0.85 -3.83 25.46
N LYS A 178 -0.46 -2.56 25.61
CA LYS A 178 0.21 -2.03 26.81
C LYS A 178 -0.80 -1.63 27.87
#